data_AF-A0A2E9XAA3-F1
#
_entry.id   AF-A0A2E9XAA3-F1
#
_cell.length_a   1.000
_cell.length_b   1.000
_cell.length_c   1.000
_cell.angle_alpha   90.00
_cell.angle_beta   90.00
_cell.angle_gamma   90.00
#
_symmetry.space_group_name_H-M   'P 1'
#
loop_
_entity.id
_entity.type
_entity.pdbx_description
1 polymer ?
#
loop_
_entity_poly.entity_id
_entity_poly.type
_entity_poly.pdbx_seq_one_letter_code
_entity_poly.pdbx_strand_id
1 'polypeptide(L)'
;MSENIEHPEFDPALKRLVWKKPIAILRRAKKNHKWIRRISAGSLTLAALVLLVFSILPVRQYLDRREDVREAAVTLNEIQNEIAGLKEQVELATDKVIVERRAREDMSLIREGDKLYRLSVDPSTALELPLNWPLPGLRHLLIGN
;
A
#
# COMPACT_ATOMS: atom_id res chain seq x y z
N MET A 1 31.36 -102.15 8.54
CA MET A 1 30.15 -102.91 8.20
C MET A 1 29.85 -102.60 6.74
N SER A 2 29.91 -103.62 5.89
CA SER A 2 29.59 -103.53 4.46
C SER A 2 28.09 -103.42 4.29
N GLU A 3 27.61 -102.51 3.43
CA GLU A 3 26.36 -102.75 2.72
C GLU A 3 26.45 -102.18 1.31
N ASN A 4 26.39 -103.13 0.39
CA ASN A 4 26.40 -103.00 -1.04
C ASN A 4 24.96 -102.69 -1.46
N ILE A 5 24.70 -101.56 -2.11
CA ILE A 5 23.40 -101.29 -2.74
C ILE A 5 23.66 -100.93 -4.19
N GLU A 6 23.12 -101.79 -5.04
CA GLU A 6 23.14 -101.74 -6.50
C GLU A 6 22.36 -100.53 -7.06
N HIS A 7 22.73 -100.19 -8.30
CA HIS A 7 22.42 -99.01 -9.12
C HIS A 7 20.94 -98.58 -9.22
N PRO A 8 20.71 -97.37 -9.77
CA PRO A 8 19.94 -97.38 -11.02
C PRO A 8 20.59 -96.61 -12.17
N GLU A 9 20.54 -97.29 -13.30
CA GLU A 9 20.86 -96.95 -14.68
C GLU A 9 20.34 -95.55 -15.10
N PHE A 10 21.25 -94.71 -15.60
CA PHE A 10 20.96 -93.34 -15.98
C PHE A 10 20.49 -93.29 -17.45
N ASP A 11 19.20 -93.05 -17.66
CA ASP A 11 18.56 -93.01 -18.98
C ASP A 11 19.13 -91.87 -19.86
N PRO A 12 19.76 -92.17 -21.02
CA PRO A 12 20.42 -91.17 -21.87
C PRO A 12 19.44 -90.25 -22.62
N ALA A 13 18.12 -90.47 -22.52
CA ALA A 13 17.11 -89.67 -23.20
C ALA A 13 16.97 -88.23 -22.66
N LEU A 14 17.43 -87.95 -21.43
CA LEU A 14 17.29 -86.63 -20.81
C LEU A 14 18.33 -85.58 -21.26
N LYS A 15 19.29 -85.95 -22.13
CA LYS A 15 20.31 -85.01 -22.65
C LYS A 15 19.84 -84.08 -23.78
N ARG A 16 18.62 -84.26 -24.32
CA ARG A 16 18.14 -83.50 -25.48
C ARG A 16 17.24 -82.31 -25.18
N LEU A 17 17.07 -81.92 -23.92
CA LEU A 17 16.36 -80.69 -23.56
C LEU A 17 17.33 -79.59 -23.11
N VAL A 18 18.26 -79.28 -24.01
CA VAL A 18 19.12 -78.09 -23.97
C VAL A 18 18.25 -76.85 -24.14
N TRP A 19 17.81 -76.28 -23.02
CA TRP A 19 17.16 -74.97 -23.01
C TRP A 19 18.21 -73.88 -23.22
N LYS A 20 18.42 -73.54 -24.50
CA LYS A 20 18.95 -72.23 -24.89
C LYS A 20 18.01 -71.15 -24.34
N LYS A 21 18.50 -70.29 -23.44
CA LYS A 21 17.85 -69.00 -23.17
C LYS A 21 18.35 -68.00 -24.20
N PRO A 22 17.54 -67.50 -25.15
CA PRO A 22 17.92 -66.34 -25.91
C PRO A 22 17.65 -65.07 -25.08
N ILE A 23 18.74 -64.42 -24.67
CA ILE A 23 18.71 -63.01 -24.29
C ILE A 23 18.49 -62.22 -25.58
N ALA A 24 17.31 -61.62 -25.75
CA ALA A 24 17.09 -60.37 -26.46
C ALA A 24 15.59 -60.04 -26.51
N ILE A 25 15.06 -59.50 -25.41
CA ILE A 25 13.76 -58.82 -25.45
C ILE A 25 14.02 -57.39 -25.93
N LEU A 26 14.21 -57.22 -27.24
CA LEU A 26 13.98 -55.91 -27.86
C LEU A 26 12.48 -55.76 -28.05
N ARG A 27 11.84 -55.21 -27.01
CA ARG A 27 10.45 -54.77 -27.05
C ARG A 27 10.37 -53.65 -28.09
N ARG A 28 10.09 -54.01 -29.34
CA ARG A 28 9.78 -53.06 -30.41
C ARG A 28 8.49 -52.36 -29.99
N ALA A 29 8.63 -51.24 -29.26
CA ALA A 29 7.52 -50.38 -28.92
C ALA A 29 7.01 -49.79 -30.23
N LYS A 30 6.01 -50.45 -30.82
CA LYS A 30 5.23 -49.90 -31.92
C LYS A 30 4.54 -48.67 -31.34
N LYS A 31 5.21 -47.52 -31.47
CA LYS A 31 4.76 -46.24 -30.93
C LYS A 31 3.50 -45.90 -31.71
N ASN A 32 2.35 -46.23 -31.12
CA ASN A 32 1.06 -46.00 -31.74
C ASN A 32 0.95 -44.49 -31.97
N HIS A 33 1.16 -44.03 -33.21
CA HIS A 33 1.15 -42.61 -33.59
C HIS A 33 -0.15 -41.92 -33.14
N LYS A 34 -1.22 -42.70 -32.98
CA LYS A 34 -2.51 -42.26 -32.43
C LYS A 34 -2.41 -41.82 -30.95
N TRP A 35 -1.60 -42.47 -30.13
CA TRP A 35 -1.41 -42.13 -28.72
C TRP A 35 -0.52 -40.89 -28.55
N ILE A 36 0.52 -40.75 -29.37
CA ILE A 36 1.35 -39.53 -29.43
C ILE A 36 0.50 -38.34 -29.88
N ARG A 37 -0.36 -38.50 -30.92
CA ARG A 37 -1.30 -37.45 -31.36
C ARG A 37 -2.30 -37.05 -30.28
N ARG A 38 -2.75 -37.99 -29.45
CA ARG A 38 -3.69 -37.71 -28.36
C ARG A 38 -3.02 -36.93 -27.23
N ILE A 39 -1.79 -37.29 -26.87
CA ILE A 39 -1.01 -36.55 -25.86
C ILE A 39 -0.64 -35.15 -26.38
N SER A 40 -0.23 -35.03 -27.64
CA SER A 40 0.09 -33.72 -28.23
C SER A 40 -1.14 -32.82 -28.34
N ALA A 41 -2.30 -33.38 -28.69
CA ALA A 41 -3.56 -32.63 -28.72
C ALA A 41 -3.97 -32.16 -27.31
N GLY A 42 -3.87 -33.02 -26.30
CA GLY A 42 -4.17 -32.65 -24.92
C GLY A 42 -3.23 -31.56 -24.38
N SER A 43 -1.94 -31.66 -24.69
CA SER A 43 -0.95 -30.64 -24.31
C SER A 43 -1.24 -29.28 -24.99
N LEU A 44 -1.61 -29.29 -26.27
CA LEU A 44 -1.95 -28.06 -27.01
C LEU A 44 -3.20 -27.39 -26.43
N THR A 45 -4.23 -28.16 -26.11
CA THR A 45 -5.45 -27.61 -25.50
C THR A 45 -5.18 -27.03 -24.11
N LEU A 46 -4.33 -27.68 -23.32
CA LEU A 46 -3.97 -27.19 -21.98
C LEU A 46 -3.17 -25.88 -22.08
N ALA A 47 -2.20 -25.83 -23.00
CA ALA A 47 -1.41 -24.61 -23.24
C ALA A 47 -2.29 -23.44 -23.72
N ALA A 48 -3.25 -23.69 -24.60
CA ALA A 48 -4.20 -22.67 -25.05
C ALA A 48 -5.08 -22.15 -23.89
N LEU A 49 -5.52 -23.03 -23.00
CA LEU A 49 -6.30 -22.66 -21.81
C LEU A 49 -5.49 -21.79 -20.84
N VAL A 50 -4.23 -22.16 -20.58
CA VAL A 50 -3.33 -21.37 -19.74
C VAL A 50 -3.10 -19.99 -20.35
N LEU A 51 -2.84 -19.91 -21.67
CA LEU A 51 -2.66 -18.64 -22.37
C LEU A 51 -3.92 -17.76 -22.29
N LEU A 52 -5.11 -18.35 -22.46
CA LEU A 52 -6.38 -17.65 -22.37
C LEU A 52 -6.61 -17.07 -20.97
N VAL A 53 -6.38 -17.87 -19.92
CA VAL A 53 -6.49 -17.42 -18.53
C VAL A 53 -5.48 -16.30 -18.24
N PHE A 54 -4.22 -16.49 -18.66
CA PHE A 54 -3.16 -15.50 -18.46
C PHE A 54 -3.35 -14.23 -19.28
N SER A 55 -4.13 -14.27 -20.36
CA SER A 55 -4.48 -13.07 -21.14
C SER A 55 -5.67 -12.31 -20.53
N ILE A 56 -6.57 -12.98 -19.82
CA ILE A 56 -7.78 -12.37 -19.24
C ILE A 56 -7.51 -11.80 -17.83
N LEU A 57 -6.69 -12.49 -17.03
CA LEU A 57 -6.31 -12.05 -15.67
C LEU A 57 -5.64 -10.66 -15.59
N PRO A 58 -4.68 -10.27 -16.46
CA PRO A 58 -4.03 -8.96 -16.35
C PRO A 58 -5.00 -7.81 -16.65
N VAL A 59 -6.05 -8.04 -17.43
CA VAL A 59 -7.07 -7.01 -17.72
C VAL A 59 -7.86 -6.67 -16.46
N ARG A 60 -8.22 -7.67 -15.65
CA ARG A 60 -8.94 -7.43 -14.38
C ARG A 60 -8.05 -6.72 -13.36
N GLN A 61 -6.82 -7.19 -13.19
CA GLN A 61 -5.86 -6.57 -12.26
C GLN A 61 -5.47 -5.14 -12.65
N TYR A 62 -5.49 -4.81 -13.94
CA TYR A 62 -5.23 -3.46 -14.42
C TYR A 62 -6.42 -2.50 -14.19
N LEU A 63 -7.65 -3.01 -14.24
CA LEU A 63 -8.85 -2.23 -13.95
C LEU A 63 -9.00 -1.95 -12.45
N ASP A 64 -8.78 -2.95 -11.59
CA ASP A 64 -8.87 -2.79 -10.14
C ASP A 64 -7.82 -1.79 -9.61
N ARG A 65 -6.63 -1.76 -10.20
CA ARG A 65 -5.56 -0.81 -9.80
C ARG A 65 -5.82 0.64 -10.19
N ARG A 66 -6.81 0.95 -11.05
CA ARG A 66 -7.09 2.34 -11.43
C ARG A 66 -7.66 3.14 -10.27
N GLU A 67 -8.47 2.51 -9.43
CA GLU A 67 -9.02 3.14 -8.23
C GLU A 67 -7.92 3.39 -7.21
N ASP A 68 -7.08 2.38 -6.93
CA ASP A 68 -5.92 2.49 -6.03
C ASP A 68 -4.96 3.61 -6.45
N VAL A 69 -4.64 3.70 -7.75
CA VAL A 69 -3.77 4.77 -8.28
C VAL A 69 -4.43 6.14 -8.17
N ARG A 70 -5.75 6.22 -8.39
CA ARG A 70 -6.49 7.47 -8.27
C ARG A 70 -6.54 7.94 -6.82
N GLU A 71 -6.80 7.03 -5.88
CA GLU A 71 -6.80 7.32 -4.45
C GLU A 71 -5.41 7.77 -3.98
N ALA A 72 -4.35 7.02 -4.33
CA ALA A 72 -2.99 7.39 -4.01
C ALA A 72 -2.60 8.77 -4.59
N ALA A 73 -3.05 9.10 -5.80
CA ALA A 73 -2.81 10.41 -6.41
C ALA A 73 -3.55 11.55 -5.69
N VAL A 74 -4.78 11.30 -5.21
CA VAL A 74 -5.54 12.28 -4.42
C VAL A 74 -4.84 12.53 -3.09
N THR A 75 -4.48 11.48 -2.36
CA THR A 75 -3.77 11.59 -1.07
C THR A 75 -2.43 12.30 -1.23
N LEU A 76 -1.69 12.00 -2.31
CA LEU A 76 -0.43 12.66 -2.59
C LEU A 76 -0.60 14.18 -2.84
N ASN A 77 -1.66 14.57 -3.55
CA ASN A 77 -1.95 15.98 -3.80
C ASN A 77 -2.36 16.71 -2.51
N GLU A 78 -3.19 16.08 -1.68
CA GLU A 78 -3.58 16.62 -0.37
C GLU A 78 -2.36 16.89 0.53
N ILE A 79 -1.47 15.90 0.67
CA ILE A 79 -0.24 16.04 1.46
C ILE A 79 0.67 17.14 0.89
N GLN A 80 0.81 17.25 -0.43
CA GLN A 80 1.62 18.30 -1.04
C GLN A 80 1.05 19.70 -0.78
N ASN A 81 -0.27 19.85 -0.84
CA ASN A 81 -0.93 21.11 -0.52
C ASN A 81 -0.74 21.48 0.96
N GLU A 82 -0.82 20.49 1.86
CA GLU A 82 -0.56 20.71 3.29
C GLU A 82 0.90 21.12 3.53
N ILE A 83 1.87 20.46 2.90
CA ILE A 83 3.29 20.84 2.97
C ILE A 83 3.50 22.27 2.47
N ALA A 84 2.87 22.65 1.36
CA ALA A 84 2.99 24.00 0.82
C ALA A 84 2.47 25.06 1.80
N GLY A 85 1.29 24.83 2.39
CA GLY A 85 0.70 25.73 3.38
C GLY A 85 1.51 25.79 4.69
N LEU A 86 2.06 24.66 5.14
CA LEU A 86 2.93 24.63 6.31
C LEU A 86 4.26 25.36 6.06
N LYS A 87 4.83 25.22 4.86
CA LYS A 87 6.08 25.90 4.50
C LYS A 87 5.91 27.43 4.52
N GLU A 88 4.80 27.94 4.00
CA GLU A 88 4.47 29.37 4.07
C GLU A 88 4.33 29.85 5.52
N GLN A 89 3.64 29.08 6.37
CA GLN A 89 3.52 29.41 7.79
C GLN A 89 4.87 29.41 8.51
N VAL A 90 5.75 28.45 8.21
CA VAL A 90 7.11 28.40 8.77
C VAL A 90 7.94 29.59 8.32
N GLU A 91 7.81 30.00 7.05
CA GLU A 91 8.52 31.19 6.53
C GLU A 91 8.08 32.45 7.28
N LEU A 92 6.77 32.64 7.47
CA LEU A 92 6.21 33.75 8.25
C LEU A 92 6.63 33.69 9.73
N ALA A 93 6.72 32.50 10.31
CA ALA A 93 7.16 32.28 11.70
C ALA A 93 8.69 32.42 11.87
N THR A 94 9.46 32.41 10.78
CA THR A 94 10.91 32.62 10.82
C THR A 94 11.26 34.11 10.86
N ASP A 95 10.41 34.98 10.28
CA ASP A 95 10.61 36.42 10.34
C ASP A 95 10.34 36.96 11.76
N LYS A 96 11.42 37.34 12.45
CA LYS A 96 11.39 37.87 13.81
C LYS A 96 10.48 39.10 13.94
N VAL A 97 10.36 39.94 12.91
CA VAL A 97 9.51 41.15 12.93
C VAL A 97 8.03 40.76 12.94
N ILE A 98 7.67 39.76 12.15
CA ILE A 98 6.30 39.25 12.05
C ILE A 98 5.91 38.52 13.34
N VAL A 99 6.81 37.69 13.87
CA VAL A 99 6.61 37.00 15.15
C VAL A 99 6.41 38.00 16.28
N GLU A 100 7.27 39.02 16.38
CA GLU A 100 7.15 40.02 17.43
C GLU A 100 5.86 40.82 17.32
N ARG A 101 5.46 41.20 16.09
CA ARG A 101 4.19 41.89 15.84
C ARG A 101 3.00 41.04 16.30
N ARG A 102 2.94 39.78 15.86
CA ARG A 102 1.83 38.88 16.21
C ARG A 102 1.79 38.59 17.72
N ALA A 103 2.94 38.43 18.35
CA ALA A 103 3.05 38.27 19.80
C ALA A 103 2.54 39.51 20.57
N ARG A 104 2.75 40.72 20.03
CA ARG A 104 2.20 41.97 20.59
C ARG A 104 0.69 42.08 20.39
N GLU A 105 0.20 41.70 19.23
CA GLU A 105 -1.24 41.76 18.89
C GLU A 105 -2.04 40.73 19.69
N ASP A 106 -1.62 39.47 19.68
CA ASP A 106 -2.40 38.36 20.23
C ASP A 106 -2.21 38.20 21.74
N MET A 107 -0.99 38.44 22.23
CA MET A 107 -0.61 38.15 23.62
C MET A 107 -0.31 39.41 24.42
N SER A 108 -0.44 40.61 23.83
CA SER A 108 -0.11 41.89 24.49
C SER A 108 1.29 41.91 25.12
N LEU A 109 2.24 41.17 24.53
CA LEU A 109 3.63 41.13 25.01
C LEU A 109 4.34 42.45 24.70
N ILE A 110 5.33 42.83 25.51
CA ILE A 110 6.11 44.06 25.35
C ILE A 110 7.61 43.73 25.26
N ARG A 111 8.44 44.66 24.77
CA ARG A 111 9.90 44.46 24.82
C ARG A 111 10.40 44.62 26.25
N GLU A 112 11.51 43.97 26.54
CA GLU A 112 12.25 44.25 27.77
C GLU A 112 12.61 45.74 27.81
N GLY A 113 12.19 46.43 28.88
CA GLY A 113 12.40 47.87 29.07
C GLY A 113 11.22 48.77 28.69
N ASP A 114 10.19 48.24 28.03
CA ASP A 114 8.95 49.00 27.77
C ASP A 114 8.17 49.23 29.08
N LYS A 115 7.57 50.42 29.23
CA LYS A 115 6.74 50.76 30.39
C LYS A 115 5.26 50.58 30.04
N LEU A 116 4.59 49.71 30.79
CA LEU A 116 3.17 49.41 30.60
C LEU A 116 2.33 50.43 31.38
N TYR A 117 1.62 51.30 30.66
CA TYR A 117 0.68 52.24 31.28
C TYR A 117 -0.70 51.60 31.31
N ARG A 118 -1.20 51.29 32.50
CA ARG A 118 -2.60 50.91 32.70
C ARG A 118 -3.37 52.15 33.11
N LEU A 119 -4.31 52.57 32.27
CA LEU A 119 -5.28 53.61 32.63
C LEU A 119 -6.29 52.98 33.61
N SER A 120 -6.04 53.16 34.91
CA SER A 120 -7.02 52.84 35.95
C SER A 120 -7.97 54.02 36.09
N VAL A 121 -8.94 54.14 35.19
CA VAL A 121 -10.05 55.08 35.37
C VAL A 121 -11.02 54.42 36.34
N ASP A 122 -11.19 55.01 37.52
CA ASP A 122 -12.27 54.65 38.42
C ASP A 122 -13.60 54.98 37.73
N PRO A 123 -14.49 53.99 37.47
CA PRO A 123 -15.77 54.25 36.82
C PRO A 123 -16.67 55.19 37.63
N SER A 124 -16.43 55.35 38.94
CA SER A 124 -17.14 56.29 39.80
C SER A 124 -16.62 57.72 39.73
N THR A 125 -15.39 57.92 39.23
CA THR A 125 -14.92 59.23 38.74
C THR A 125 -15.39 59.42 37.29
N ALA A 126 -16.65 59.06 37.05
CA ALA A 126 -17.32 59.21 35.78
C ALA A 126 -17.08 60.63 35.27
N LEU A 127 -16.66 60.72 34.01
CA LEU A 127 -16.36 61.99 33.36
C LEU A 127 -17.49 63.00 33.64
N GLU A 128 -17.19 64.08 34.35
CA GLU A 128 -18.01 65.29 34.32
C GLU A 128 -17.83 65.91 32.94
N LEU A 129 -18.54 65.36 31.95
CA LEU A 129 -18.55 65.87 30.59
C LEU A 129 -19.25 67.23 30.61
N PRO A 130 -18.57 68.32 30.22
CA PRO A 130 -19.22 69.62 30.20
C PRO A 130 -20.34 69.63 29.16
N LEU A 131 -21.47 70.21 29.53
CA LEU A 131 -22.73 70.17 28.78
C LEU A 131 -22.63 70.77 27.36
N ASN A 132 -21.56 71.52 27.08
CA ASN A 132 -21.30 72.23 25.83
C ASN A 132 -20.31 71.51 24.89
N TRP A 133 -19.89 70.27 25.20
CA TRP A 133 -18.94 69.55 24.38
C TRP A 133 -19.48 69.32 22.95
N PRO A 134 -18.73 69.64 21.88
CA PRO A 134 -19.20 69.62 20.49
C PRO A 134 -19.25 68.21 19.87
N LEU A 135 -19.57 67.18 20.65
CA LEU A 135 -19.69 65.82 20.16
C LEU A 135 -21.14 65.54 19.75
N PRO A 136 -21.41 65.32 18.44
CA PRO A 136 -22.75 64.97 17.98
C PRO A 136 -23.15 63.63 18.59
N GLY A 137 -24.18 63.64 19.45
CA GLY A 137 -24.67 62.45 20.13
C GLY A 137 -24.59 62.51 21.66
N LEU A 138 -23.79 63.37 22.31
CA LEU A 138 -23.76 63.33 23.78
C LEU A 138 -25.03 63.85 24.48
N ARG A 139 -25.82 64.68 23.79
CA ARG A 139 -27.03 65.30 24.38
C ARG A 139 -28.09 64.28 24.80
N HIS A 140 -28.20 63.14 24.10
CA HIS A 140 -29.19 62.11 24.43
C HIS A 140 -28.77 61.20 25.59
N LEU A 141 -27.49 61.21 25.99
CA LEU A 141 -26.98 60.43 27.11
C LEU A 141 -27.01 61.22 28.43
N LEU A 142 -26.94 62.55 28.36
CA LEU A 142 -26.95 63.44 29.52
C LEU A 142 -28.37 63.87 29.93
N ILE A 143 -29.30 63.89 28.98
CA ILE A 143 -30.71 64.20 29.23
C ILE A 143 -31.43 62.86 29.40
N GLY A 144 -31.35 62.30 30.61
CA GLY A 144 -32.13 61.13 30.99
C GLY A 144 -33.63 61.39 30.82
N ASN A 145 -34.34 60.34 30.42
CA ASN A 145 -35.80 60.28 30.25
C ASN A 145 -36.55 60.60 31.54
#